data_AF-A0A9D4PL74-F1
#
_entry.id   AF-A0A9D4PL74-F1
#
_cell.length_a   1.000
_cell.length_b   1.000
_cell.length_c   1.000
_cell.angle_alpha   90.00
_cell.angle_beta   90.00
_cell.angle_gamma   90.00
#
_symmetry.space_group_name_H-M   'P 1'
#
loop_
_entity.id
_entity.type
_entity.pdbx_description
1 polymer ?
#
loop_
_entity_poly.entity_id
_entity_poly.type
_entity_poly.pdbx_seq_one_letter_code
_entity_poly.pdbx_strand_id
1 'polypeptide(L)'
;MRGKPNVVMQVWHHRRVVVEWLQDGSGEKAFTETILNMDAKNYHAWQHRQWALAEFGLWDRELDFTTQLLSNDVRNNSAWNQRFFVISQTVGFTEEVVERECAYAMECIRKAPHNESPWNYLRGVIDAAGGAERPEVQDFCKSLYEGNCRVAYLLAFMVDSLASRLENEPKLLELALKLCRVLAQEQDVIRREYWNFMARDLEAQHRRSEG
;
A
#
# COMPACT_ATOMS: atom_id res chain seq x y z
N MET A 1 -34.26 -3.25 -17.44
CA MET A 1 -32.78 -3.20 -17.30
C MET A 1 -32.38 -1.74 -17.13
N ARG A 2 -32.03 -1.29 -15.92
CA ARG A 2 -31.52 0.08 -15.73
C ARG A 2 -30.04 0.07 -16.13
N GLY A 3 -29.70 0.83 -17.17
CA GLY A 3 -28.32 1.01 -17.60
C GLY A 3 -27.48 1.53 -16.43
N LYS A 4 -26.27 0.97 -16.26
CA LYS A 4 -25.28 1.54 -15.35
C LYS A 4 -25.15 3.03 -15.69
N PRO A 5 -25.30 3.95 -14.73
CA PRO A 5 -25.07 5.35 -15.02
C PRO A 5 -23.62 5.45 -15.52
N ASN A 6 -23.43 5.98 -16.73
CA ASN A 6 -22.14 6.51 -17.12
C ASN A 6 -21.67 7.38 -15.95
N VAL A 7 -20.59 7.01 -15.29
CA VAL A 7 -20.02 7.86 -14.24
C VAL A 7 -19.38 9.01 -15.00
N VAL A 8 -20.14 10.11 -15.13
CA VAL A 8 -19.94 11.13 -16.17
C VAL A 8 -18.75 12.00 -15.80
N MET A 9 -17.58 11.73 -16.39
CA MET A 9 -16.37 12.59 -16.32
C MET A 9 -16.69 14.09 -16.45
N GLN A 10 -17.66 14.43 -17.31
CA GLN A 10 -18.09 15.79 -17.58
C GLN A 10 -18.69 16.50 -16.34
N VAL A 11 -19.38 15.77 -15.45
CA VAL A 11 -19.99 16.37 -14.24
C VAL A 11 -18.91 16.75 -13.23
N TRP A 12 -17.91 15.88 -13.04
CA TRP A 12 -16.77 16.17 -12.16
C TRP A 12 -15.92 17.31 -12.70
N HIS A 13 -15.66 17.32 -14.01
CA HIS A 13 -14.94 18.43 -14.64
C HIS A 13 -15.72 19.74 -14.53
N HIS A 14 -17.02 19.74 -14.80
CA HIS A 14 -17.86 20.93 -14.67
C HIS A 14 -17.86 21.46 -13.22
N ARG A 15 -18.01 20.57 -12.23
CA ARG A 15 -17.92 20.97 -10.81
C ARG A 15 -16.57 21.61 -10.50
N ARG A 16 -15.47 20.99 -10.93
CA ARG A 16 -14.13 21.54 -10.75
C ARG A 16 -14.00 22.95 -11.35
N VAL A 17 -14.45 23.16 -12.58
CA VAL A 17 -14.43 24.49 -13.23
C VAL A 17 -15.24 25.52 -12.43
N VAL A 18 -16.42 25.14 -11.91
CA VAL A 18 -17.23 26.04 -11.07
C VAL A 18 -16.51 26.40 -9.78
N VAL A 19 -15.89 25.42 -9.10
CA VAL A 19 -15.12 25.65 -7.87
C VAL A 19 -13.89 26.53 -8.14
N GLU A 20 -13.19 26.31 -9.26
CA GLU A 20 -12.09 27.15 -9.72
C GLU A 20 -12.53 28.59 -10.00
N TRP A 21 -13.70 28.81 -10.61
CA TRP A 21 -14.22 30.16 -10.83
C TRP A 21 -14.63 30.87 -9.55
N LEU A 22 -15.19 30.13 -8.59
CA LEU A 22 -15.58 30.67 -7.29
C LEU A 22 -14.39 30.86 -6.34
N GLN A 23 -13.26 30.18 -6.60
CA GLN A 23 -12.11 30.12 -5.70
C GLN A 23 -12.50 29.69 -4.28
N ASP A 24 -13.46 28.76 -4.16
CA ASP A 24 -14.00 28.30 -2.88
C ASP A 24 -14.12 26.76 -2.82
N GLY A 25 -13.14 26.13 -2.19
CA GLY A 25 -13.10 24.69 -1.96
C GLY A 25 -13.81 24.21 -0.68
N SER A 26 -14.43 25.11 0.10
CA SER A 26 -14.90 24.79 1.47
C SER A 26 -15.93 23.66 1.54
N GLY A 27 -16.75 23.49 0.49
CA GLY A 27 -17.76 22.45 0.38
C GLY A 27 -17.24 21.09 -0.14
N GLU A 28 -16.03 21.02 -0.69
CA GLU A 28 -15.61 19.87 -1.51
C GLU A 28 -15.37 18.61 -0.68
N LYS A 29 -14.93 18.75 0.57
CA LYS A 29 -14.73 17.61 1.48
C LYS A 29 -16.05 16.94 1.85
N ALA A 30 -17.05 17.73 2.24
CA ALA A 30 -18.37 17.20 2.60
C ALA A 30 -19.10 16.60 1.39
N PHE A 31 -18.96 17.26 0.22
CA PHE A 31 -19.53 16.77 -1.03
C PHE A 31 -18.93 15.40 -1.42
N THR A 32 -17.60 15.31 -1.51
CA THR A 32 -16.93 14.07 -1.91
C THR A 32 -17.16 12.95 -0.90
N GLU A 33 -17.21 13.25 0.41
CA GLU A 33 -17.55 12.29 1.45
C GLU A 33 -18.97 11.71 1.26
N THR A 34 -19.95 12.54 0.91
CA THR A 34 -21.32 12.07 0.62
C THR A 34 -21.33 11.06 -0.53
N ILE A 35 -20.55 11.30 -1.59
CA ILE A 35 -20.42 10.36 -2.71
C ILE A 35 -19.70 9.09 -2.29
N LEU A 36 -18.63 9.20 -1.50
CA LEU A 36 -17.86 8.05 -1.00
C LEU A 36 -18.65 7.20 -0.01
N ASN A 37 -19.60 7.77 0.72
CA ASN A 37 -20.53 7.00 1.55
C ASN A 37 -21.50 6.15 0.71
N MET A 38 -21.78 6.54 -0.54
CA MET A 38 -22.59 5.75 -1.47
C MET A 38 -21.74 4.73 -2.24
N ASP A 39 -20.53 5.12 -2.65
CA ASP A 39 -19.55 4.28 -3.33
C ASP A 39 -18.13 4.64 -2.87
N ALA A 40 -17.62 3.89 -1.89
CA ALA A 40 -16.33 4.14 -1.27
C ALA A 40 -15.14 4.00 -2.22
N LYS A 41 -15.34 3.41 -3.41
CA LYS A 41 -14.31 3.19 -4.42
C LYS A 41 -14.51 4.09 -5.65
N ASN A 42 -15.39 5.08 -5.58
CA ASN A 42 -15.63 6.00 -6.69
C ASN A 42 -14.34 6.76 -7.05
N TYR A 43 -13.75 6.39 -8.19
CA TYR A 43 -12.45 6.92 -8.62
C TYR A 43 -12.48 8.43 -8.83
N HIS A 44 -13.55 8.97 -9.42
CA HIS A 44 -13.67 10.40 -9.70
C HIS A 44 -13.86 11.22 -8.41
N ALA A 45 -14.58 10.67 -7.42
CA ALA A 45 -14.71 11.32 -6.12
C ALA A 45 -13.36 11.43 -5.41
N TRP A 46 -12.55 10.36 -5.42
CA TRP A 46 -11.20 10.38 -4.88
C TRP A 46 -10.29 11.35 -5.63
N GLN A 47 -10.31 11.32 -6.96
CA GLN A 47 -9.50 12.21 -7.80
C GLN A 47 -9.87 13.69 -7.56
N HIS A 48 -11.16 14.00 -7.51
CA HIS A 48 -11.65 15.35 -7.24
C HIS A 48 -11.30 15.81 -5.82
N ARG A 49 -11.42 14.91 -4.84
CA ARG A 49 -11.02 15.19 -3.46
C ARG A 49 -9.53 15.52 -3.37
N GLN A 50 -8.65 14.72 -3.99
CA GLN A 50 -7.21 14.99 -3.99
C GLN A 50 -6.87 16.33 -4.63
N TRP A 51 -7.51 16.67 -5.76
CA TRP A 51 -7.36 17.99 -6.37
C TRP A 51 -7.78 19.11 -5.40
N ALA A 52 -8.98 19.04 -4.82
CA ALA A 52 -9.48 20.09 -3.95
C ALA A 52 -8.61 20.26 -2.68
N LEU A 53 -8.09 19.16 -2.12
CA LEU A 53 -7.15 19.21 -1.00
C LEU A 53 -5.86 19.95 -1.36
N ALA A 54 -5.28 19.64 -2.53
CA ALA A 54 -4.05 20.26 -3.00
C ALA A 54 -4.23 21.74 -3.38
N GLU A 55 -5.30 22.06 -4.10
CA GLU A 55 -5.58 23.41 -4.60
C GLU A 55 -5.86 24.39 -3.45
N PHE A 56 -6.64 23.96 -2.45
CA PHE A 56 -7.14 24.84 -1.39
C PHE A 56 -6.48 24.59 -0.01
N GLY A 57 -5.48 23.71 0.06
CA GLY A 57 -4.76 23.40 1.31
C GLY A 57 -5.62 22.75 2.39
N LEU A 58 -6.65 21.98 2.02
CA LEU A 58 -7.69 21.49 2.93
C LEU A 58 -7.31 20.22 3.70
N TRP A 59 -6.05 20.11 4.11
CA TRP A 59 -5.44 18.89 4.66
C TRP A 59 -5.95 18.50 6.06
N ASP A 60 -6.48 19.46 6.82
CA ASP A 60 -6.91 19.25 8.21
C ASP A 60 -7.89 18.07 8.35
N ARG A 61 -7.61 17.17 9.29
CA ARG A 61 -8.40 15.95 9.55
C ARG A 61 -8.53 14.97 8.37
N GLU A 62 -7.81 15.18 7.28
CA GLU A 62 -7.88 14.24 6.14
C GLU A 62 -7.26 12.89 6.51
N LEU A 63 -6.20 12.89 7.32
CA LEU A 63 -5.61 11.65 7.85
C LEU A 63 -6.58 10.93 8.81
N ASP A 64 -7.35 11.67 9.61
CA ASP A 64 -8.40 11.11 10.48
C ASP A 64 -9.50 10.46 9.64
N PHE A 65 -9.90 11.11 8.54
CA PHE A 65 -10.86 10.56 7.59
C PHE A 65 -10.37 9.23 7.00
N THR A 66 -9.08 9.14 6.59
CA THR A 66 -8.53 7.85 6.13
C THR A 66 -8.56 6.79 7.23
N THR A 67 -8.27 7.17 8.48
CA THR A 67 -8.29 6.26 9.64
C THR A 67 -9.70 5.74 9.91
N GLN A 68 -10.72 6.61 9.83
CA GLN A 68 -12.12 6.23 9.95
C GLN A 68 -12.52 5.23 8.85
N LEU A 69 -12.20 5.52 7.59
CA LEU A 69 -12.51 4.62 6.48
C LEU A 69 -11.85 3.25 6.63
N LEU A 70 -10.59 3.21 7.05
CA LEU A 70 -9.85 1.96 7.28
C LEU A 70 -10.33 1.20 8.52
N SER A 71 -10.85 1.89 9.53
CA SER A 71 -11.51 1.24 10.68
C SER A 71 -12.81 0.54 10.28
N ASN A 72 -13.53 1.10 9.31
CA ASN A 72 -14.76 0.51 8.78
C ASN A 72 -14.47 -0.63 7.78
N ASP A 73 -13.50 -0.43 6.89
CA ASP A 73 -13.06 -1.43 5.93
C ASP A 73 -11.55 -1.32 5.67
N VAL A 74 -10.78 -2.17 6.35
CA VAL A 74 -9.33 -2.26 6.17
C VAL A 74 -8.92 -2.69 4.75
N ARG A 75 -9.83 -3.27 3.94
CA ARG A 75 -9.59 -3.66 2.54
C ARG A 75 -9.87 -2.52 1.55
N ASN A 76 -10.25 -1.33 2.03
CA ASN A 76 -10.45 -0.17 1.18
C ASN A 76 -9.11 0.37 0.66
N ASN A 77 -8.67 -0.14 -0.50
CA ASN A 77 -7.43 0.28 -1.14
C ASN A 77 -7.38 1.78 -1.46
N SER A 78 -8.53 2.41 -1.75
CA SER A 78 -8.59 3.86 -2.00
C SER A 78 -8.28 4.66 -0.75
N ALA A 79 -8.70 4.20 0.43
CA ALA A 79 -8.36 4.83 1.71
C ALA A 79 -6.87 4.69 2.04
N TRP A 80 -6.25 3.52 1.77
CA TRP A 80 -4.80 3.34 1.88
C TRP A 80 -4.02 4.25 0.94
N ASN A 81 -4.46 4.36 -0.33
CA ASN A 81 -3.88 5.28 -1.29
C ASN A 81 -4.02 6.74 -0.84
N GLN A 82 -5.20 7.13 -0.34
CA GLN A 82 -5.41 8.46 0.20
C GLN A 82 -4.50 8.74 1.39
N ARG A 83 -4.31 7.77 2.28
CA ARG A 83 -3.43 7.90 3.44
C ARG A 83 -1.99 8.18 3.02
N PHE A 84 -1.50 7.44 2.03
CA PHE A 84 -0.17 7.67 1.45
C PHE A 84 -0.08 9.07 0.82
N PHE A 85 -1.07 9.44 -0.01
CA PHE A 85 -1.15 10.76 -0.64
C PHE A 85 -1.07 11.90 0.39
N VAL A 86 -1.93 11.89 1.40
CA VAL A 86 -1.97 12.94 2.44
C VAL A 86 -0.61 13.10 3.12
N ILE A 87 0.03 12.00 3.51
CA ILE A 87 1.34 12.04 4.16
C ILE A 87 2.39 12.62 3.21
N SER A 88 2.43 12.14 1.97
CA SER A 88 3.39 12.61 0.95
C SER A 88 3.25 14.10 0.62
N GLN A 89 2.05 14.67 0.70
CA GLN A 89 1.77 16.07 0.38
C GLN A 89 1.89 17.02 1.59
N THR A 90 2.01 16.49 2.81
CA THR A 90 2.02 17.30 4.04
C THR A 90 3.35 17.18 4.78
N VAL A 91 3.48 16.18 5.65
CA VAL A 91 4.64 15.98 6.53
C VAL A 91 5.77 15.19 5.88
N GLY A 92 5.49 14.49 4.78
CA GLY A 92 6.43 13.58 4.13
C GLY A 92 6.71 12.33 4.97
N PHE A 93 7.72 11.56 4.53
CA PHE A 93 8.14 10.31 5.18
C PHE A 93 9.40 10.52 6.01
N THR A 94 9.29 11.32 7.08
CA THR A 94 10.34 11.43 8.10
C THR A 94 10.44 10.14 8.91
N GLU A 95 11.53 9.92 9.62
CA GLU A 95 11.74 8.69 10.41
C GLU A 95 10.62 8.44 11.42
N GLU A 96 10.20 9.47 12.15
CA GLU A 96 9.09 9.39 13.12
C GLU A 96 7.75 9.01 12.43
N VAL A 97 7.48 9.60 11.26
CA VAL A 97 6.26 9.30 10.50
C VAL A 97 6.30 7.86 9.98
N VAL A 98 7.44 7.42 9.47
CA VAL A 98 7.61 6.07 8.94
C VAL A 98 7.46 5.02 10.02
N GLU A 99 8.05 5.23 11.21
CA GLU A 99 7.89 4.34 12.36
C GLU A 99 6.41 4.20 12.73
N ARG A 100 5.69 5.32 12.85
CA ARG A 100 4.25 5.34 13.13
C ARG A 100 3.44 4.61 12.06
N GLU A 101 3.72 4.85 10.78
CA GLU A 101 2.97 4.25 9.68
C GLU A 101 3.28 2.76 9.49
N CYS A 102 4.52 2.33 9.72
CA CYS A 102 4.86 0.91 9.78
C CYS A 102 4.09 0.22 10.90
N ALA A 103 4.07 0.79 12.11
CA ALA A 103 3.32 0.25 13.24
C ALA A 103 1.82 0.14 12.94
N TYR A 104 1.24 1.18 12.32
CA TYR A 104 -0.16 1.20 11.91
C TYR A 104 -0.47 0.11 10.86
N ALA A 105 0.36 -0.01 9.82
CA ALA A 105 0.19 -1.01 8.77
C ALA A 105 0.32 -2.44 9.32
N MET A 106 1.31 -2.70 10.17
CA MET A 106 1.50 -3.99 10.85
C MET A 106 0.30 -4.36 11.72
N GLU A 107 -0.29 -3.40 12.43
CA GLU A 107 -1.51 -3.64 13.22
C GLU A 107 -2.72 -3.99 12.34
N CYS A 108 -2.87 -3.32 11.19
CA CYS A 108 -3.88 -3.68 10.20
C CYS A 108 -3.64 -5.07 9.58
N ILE A 109 -2.38 -5.45 9.33
CA ILE A 109 -2.00 -6.78 8.85
C ILE A 109 -2.36 -7.85 9.87
N ARG A 110 -2.11 -7.64 11.18
CA ARG A 110 -2.49 -8.60 12.23
C ARG A 110 -3.99 -8.93 12.19
N LYS A 111 -4.83 -7.93 11.96
CA LYS A 111 -6.29 -8.08 11.87
C LYS A 111 -6.72 -8.79 10.60
N ALA A 112 -6.00 -8.62 9.50
CA ALA A 112 -6.36 -9.19 8.20
C ALA A 112 -5.11 -9.55 7.37
N PRO A 113 -4.39 -10.65 7.68
CA PRO A 113 -3.12 -10.98 7.03
C PRO A 113 -3.26 -11.31 5.55
N HIS A 114 -4.46 -11.76 5.12
CA HIS A 114 -4.80 -12.02 3.73
C HIS A 114 -5.20 -10.75 2.94
N ASN A 115 -5.12 -9.56 3.54
CA ASN A 115 -5.44 -8.31 2.86
C ASN A 115 -4.17 -7.72 2.26
N GLU A 116 -4.11 -7.62 0.93
CA GLU A 116 -2.96 -7.09 0.19
C GLU A 116 -2.68 -5.61 0.44
N SER A 117 -3.72 -4.79 0.60
CA SER A 117 -3.57 -3.33 0.70
C SER A 117 -2.61 -2.85 1.79
N PRO A 118 -2.69 -3.30 3.06
CA PRO A 118 -1.75 -2.88 4.09
C PRO A 118 -0.32 -3.42 3.86
N TRP A 119 -0.14 -4.57 3.20
CA TRP A 119 1.20 -5.04 2.80
C TRP A 119 1.83 -4.13 1.75
N ASN A 120 1.05 -3.76 0.73
CA ASN A 120 1.50 -2.83 -0.31
C ASN A 120 1.77 -1.43 0.28
N TYR A 121 0.93 -0.98 1.21
CA TYR A 121 1.15 0.28 1.92
C TYR A 121 2.43 0.26 2.76
N LEU A 122 2.65 -0.80 3.55
CA LEU A 122 3.85 -0.97 4.37
C LEU A 122 5.12 -0.88 3.50
N ARG A 123 5.14 -1.59 2.37
CA ARG A 123 6.24 -1.54 1.40
C ARG A 123 6.41 -0.12 0.84
N GLY A 124 5.33 0.51 0.38
CA GLY A 124 5.39 1.86 -0.19
C GLY A 124 5.92 2.91 0.79
N VAL A 125 5.57 2.81 2.07
CA VAL A 125 6.10 3.68 3.13
C VAL A 125 7.61 3.48 3.31
N ILE A 126 8.09 2.23 3.32
CA ILE A 126 9.52 1.92 3.44
C ILE A 126 10.28 2.43 2.22
N ASP A 127 9.77 2.18 1.01
CA ASP A 127 10.37 2.62 -0.24
C ASP A 127 10.45 4.16 -0.32
N ALA A 128 9.38 4.86 0.10
CA ALA A 128 9.36 6.31 0.14
C ALA A 128 10.36 6.91 1.16
N ALA A 129 10.77 6.13 2.15
CA ALA A 129 11.82 6.46 3.12
C ALA A 129 13.24 6.06 2.66
N GLY A 130 13.40 5.63 1.40
CA GLY A 130 14.69 5.21 0.83
C GLY A 130 14.95 3.71 0.88
N GLY A 131 13.96 2.89 1.23
CA GLY A 131 14.06 1.42 1.16
C GLY A 131 14.91 0.79 2.26
N ALA A 132 15.32 1.55 3.28
CA ALA A 132 16.13 1.04 4.37
C ALA A 132 15.41 -0.06 5.15
N GLU A 133 16.15 -1.11 5.51
CA GLU A 133 15.62 -2.18 6.35
C GLU A 133 15.22 -1.68 7.74
N ARG A 134 14.12 -2.25 8.26
CA ARG A 134 13.57 -1.89 9.56
C ARG A 134 13.47 -3.13 10.43
N PRO A 135 14.24 -3.22 11.54
CA PRO A 135 14.24 -4.40 12.41
C PRO A 135 12.85 -4.80 12.90
N GLU A 136 12.01 -3.82 13.23
CA GLU A 136 10.66 -4.05 13.75
C GLU A 136 9.76 -4.74 12.72
N VAL A 137 9.94 -4.40 11.44
CA VAL A 137 9.21 -5.03 10.32
C VAL A 137 9.73 -6.45 10.06
N GLN A 138 11.04 -6.67 10.20
CA GLN A 138 11.64 -8.01 10.09
C GLN A 138 11.14 -8.94 11.20
N ASP A 139 11.19 -8.47 12.45
CA ASP A 139 10.71 -9.21 13.61
C ASP A 139 9.22 -9.51 13.50
N PHE A 140 8.44 -8.55 12.99
CA PHE A 140 7.03 -8.76 12.70
C PHE A 140 6.80 -9.87 11.67
N CYS A 141 7.44 -9.80 10.50
CA CYS A 141 7.32 -10.82 9.45
C CYS A 141 7.76 -12.20 9.96
N LYS A 142 8.87 -12.26 10.71
CA LYS A 142 9.35 -13.49 11.33
C LYS A 142 8.34 -14.05 12.32
N SER A 143 7.76 -13.23 13.19
CA SER A 143 6.75 -13.66 14.17
C SER A 143 5.51 -14.24 13.51
N LEU A 144 5.03 -13.65 12.41
CA LEU A 144 3.91 -14.19 11.64
C LEU A 144 4.26 -15.53 11.00
N TYR A 145 5.47 -15.64 10.44
CA TYR A 145 5.95 -16.87 9.84
C TYR A 145 6.13 -18.01 10.87
N GLU A 146 6.66 -17.70 12.05
CA GLU A 146 6.76 -18.65 13.17
C GLU A 146 5.37 -19.04 13.71
N GLY A 147 4.42 -18.10 13.68
CA GLY A 147 2.99 -18.34 13.95
C GLY A 147 2.24 -19.10 12.86
N ASN A 148 2.94 -19.76 11.93
CA ASN A 148 2.39 -20.55 10.83
C ASN A 148 1.53 -19.75 9.81
N CYS A 149 1.69 -18.43 9.74
CA CYS A 149 1.10 -17.62 8.68
C CYS A 149 1.86 -17.87 7.36
N ARG A 150 1.17 -18.32 6.31
CA ARG A 150 1.78 -18.64 4.99
C ARG A 150 1.17 -17.85 3.84
N VAL A 151 0.55 -16.71 4.14
CA VAL A 151 -0.09 -15.86 3.12
C VAL A 151 0.95 -15.38 2.10
N ALA A 152 0.57 -15.38 0.82
CA ALA A 152 1.47 -15.01 -0.29
C ALA A 152 2.18 -13.67 -0.05
N TYR A 153 1.47 -12.68 0.50
CA TYR A 153 2.00 -11.33 0.75
C TYR A 153 3.12 -11.31 1.78
N LEU A 154 3.01 -12.09 2.86
CA LEU A 154 4.07 -12.24 3.87
C LEU A 154 5.29 -12.91 3.23
N LEU A 155 5.08 -14.01 2.52
CA LEU A 155 6.20 -14.76 1.92
C LEU A 155 6.91 -13.91 0.86
N ALA A 156 6.16 -13.17 0.05
CA ALA A 156 6.70 -12.22 -0.92
C ALA A 156 7.54 -11.13 -0.23
N PHE A 157 6.98 -10.52 0.83
CA PHE A 157 7.69 -9.51 1.61
C PHE A 157 8.99 -10.04 2.22
N MET A 158 8.98 -11.28 2.73
CA MET A 158 10.18 -11.95 3.23
C MET A 158 11.20 -12.23 2.13
N VAL A 159 10.78 -12.67 0.93
CA VAL A 159 11.69 -12.88 -0.20
C VAL A 159 12.44 -11.59 -0.52
N ASP A 160 11.74 -10.47 -0.59
CA ASP A 160 12.37 -9.17 -0.92
C ASP A 160 13.35 -8.71 0.17
N SER A 161 12.99 -8.88 1.45
CA SER A 161 13.89 -8.58 2.57
C SER A 161 15.09 -9.54 2.67
N LEU A 162 14.96 -10.78 2.20
CA LEU A 162 16.10 -11.70 2.15
C LEU A 162 17.02 -11.35 0.98
N ALA A 163 16.44 -10.97 -0.16
CA ALA A 163 17.17 -10.60 -1.37
C ALA A 163 18.13 -9.42 -1.12
N SER A 164 17.69 -8.39 -0.40
CA SER A 164 18.53 -7.23 -0.03
C SER A 164 19.74 -7.60 0.83
N ARG A 165 19.72 -8.77 1.48
CA ARG A 165 20.76 -9.20 2.44
C ARG A 165 21.69 -10.27 1.89
N LEU A 166 21.41 -10.81 0.70
CA LEU A 166 22.19 -11.93 0.15
C LEU A 166 23.67 -11.61 -0.03
N GLU A 167 24.02 -10.35 -0.33
CA GLU A 167 25.41 -9.92 -0.44
C GLU A 167 26.19 -10.08 0.88
N ASN A 168 25.54 -9.80 2.02
CA ASN A 168 26.15 -9.86 3.35
C ASN A 168 25.96 -11.22 4.03
N GLU A 169 24.88 -11.94 3.72
CA GLU A 169 24.51 -13.21 4.33
C GLU A 169 24.12 -14.28 3.29
N PRO A 170 25.08 -14.83 2.53
CA PRO A 170 24.88 -15.89 1.54
C PRO A 170 23.98 -17.06 1.96
N LYS A 171 24.07 -17.47 3.24
CA LYS A 171 23.28 -18.55 3.84
C LYS A 171 21.76 -18.33 3.74
N LEU A 172 21.30 -17.10 3.54
CA LEU A 172 19.88 -16.77 3.41
C LEU A 172 19.30 -17.20 2.05
N LEU A 173 20.14 -17.50 1.06
CA LEU A 173 19.70 -17.92 -0.26
C LEU A 173 18.80 -19.17 -0.19
N GLU A 174 19.17 -20.17 0.60
CA GLU A 174 18.38 -21.40 0.72
C GLU A 174 16.95 -21.11 1.19
N LEU A 175 16.80 -20.22 2.16
CA LEU A 175 15.50 -19.80 2.67
C LEU A 175 14.73 -19.03 1.60
N ALA A 176 15.34 -18.05 0.93
CA ALA A 176 14.70 -17.27 -0.12
C ALA A 176 14.17 -18.17 -1.26
N LEU A 177 14.99 -19.12 -1.73
CA LEU A 177 14.59 -20.08 -2.76
C LEU A 177 13.46 -21.01 -2.28
N LYS A 178 13.49 -21.44 -1.01
CA LYS A 178 12.39 -22.22 -0.42
C LYS A 178 11.09 -21.43 -0.44
N LEU A 179 11.12 -20.14 -0.07
CA LEU A 179 9.92 -19.29 -0.09
C LEU A 179 9.40 -19.08 -1.51
N CYS A 180 10.27 -18.81 -2.49
CA CYS A 180 9.88 -18.73 -3.90
C CYS A 180 9.21 -20.02 -4.40
N ARG A 181 9.70 -21.20 -4.01
CA ARG A 181 9.06 -22.48 -4.37
C ARG A 181 7.66 -22.61 -3.77
N VAL A 182 7.50 -22.29 -2.49
CA VAL A 182 6.18 -22.33 -1.80
C VAL A 182 5.20 -21.36 -2.46
N LEU A 183 5.65 -20.16 -2.81
CA LEU A 183 4.85 -19.19 -3.57
C LEU A 183 4.45 -19.74 -4.95
N ALA A 184 5.39 -20.30 -5.69
CA ALA A 184 5.17 -20.83 -7.03
C ALA A 184 4.24 -22.05 -7.08
N GLN A 185 4.26 -22.90 -6.04
CA GLN A 185 3.60 -24.21 -6.04
C GLN A 185 2.31 -24.24 -5.21
N GLU A 186 2.19 -23.41 -4.18
CA GLU A 186 1.12 -23.51 -3.19
C GLU A 186 0.37 -22.19 -2.97
N GLN A 187 1.09 -21.09 -2.70
CA GLN A 187 0.47 -19.88 -2.13
C GLN A 187 0.12 -18.80 -3.17
N ASP A 188 0.83 -18.72 -4.30
CA ASP A 188 0.63 -17.73 -5.36
C ASP A 188 0.85 -18.35 -6.75
N VAL A 189 0.17 -19.48 -6.99
CA VAL A 189 0.31 -20.29 -8.21
C VAL A 189 0.01 -19.50 -9.48
N ILE A 190 -0.87 -18.49 -9.41
CA ILE A 190 -1.17 -17.62 -10.55
C ILE A 190 0.06 -16.82 -11.01
N ARG A 191 0.99 -16.52 -10.10
CA ARG A 191 2.28 -15.88 -10.40
C ARG A 191 3.45 -16.88 -10.40
N ARG A 192 3.21 -18.17 -10.64
CA ARG A 192 4.25 -19.22 -10.64
C ARG A 192 5.48 -18.85 -11.47
N GLU A 193 5.28 -18.36 -12.70
CA GLU A 193 6.42 -18.04 -13.58
C GLU A 193 7.23 -16.84 -13.08
N TYR A 194 6.58 -15.89 -12.41
CA TYR A 194 7.27 -14.79 -11.74
C TYR A 194 8.12 -15.31 -10.58
N TRP A 195 7.59 -16.18 -9.73
CA TRP A 195 8.35 -16.76 -8.61
C TRP A 195 9.49 -17.68 -9.06
N ASN A 196 9.29 -18.43 -10.15
CA ASN A 196 10.35 -19.21 -10.78
C ASN A 196 11.45 -18.29 -11.36
N PHE A 197 11.06 -17.17 -11.96
CA PHE A 197 12.01 -16.16 -12.43
C PHE A 197 12.81 -15.55 -11.28
N MET A 198 12.14 -15.11 -10.20
CA MET A 198 12.78 -14.55 -9.01
C MET A 198 13.79 -15.53 -8.40
N ALA A 199 13.44 -16.80 -8.27
CA ALA A 199 14.37 -17.82 -7.77
C ALA A 199 15.65 -17.92 -8.61
N ARG A 200 15.53 -17.94 -9.95
CA ARG A 200 16.68 -17.97 -10.86
C ARG A 200 17.52 -16.70 -10.77
N ASP A 201 16.88 -15.54 -10.62
CA ASP A 201 17.59 -14.27 -10.51
C ASP A 201 18.40 -14.18 -9.21
N LEU A 202 17.84 -14.61 -8.08
CA LEU A 202 18.55 -14.68 -6.80
C LEU A 202 19.76 -15.62 -6.86
N GLU A 203 19.63 -16.78 -7.50
CA GLU A 203 20.77 -17.68 -7.73
C GLU A 203 21.85 -17.04 -8.59
N ALA A 204 21.46 -16.31 -9.64
CA ALA A 204 22.40 -15.64 -10.53
C ALA A 204 23.13 -14.48 -9.83
N GLN A 205 22.42 -13.70 -9.02
CA GLN A 205 23.01 -12.64 -8.19
C GLN A 205 24.04 -13.21 -7.21
N HIS A 206 23.68 -14.29 -6.51
CA HIS A 206 24.58 -14.92 -5.55
C HIS A 206 25.86 -15.46 -6.20
N ARG A 207 25.77 -16.13 -7.35
CA ARG A 207 26.96 -16.60 -8.09
C ARG A 207 27.89 -15.46 -8.53
N ARG A 208 27.34 -14.28 -8.83
CA ARG A 208 28.13 -13.09 -9.16
C ARG A 208 28.85 -12.50 -7.95
N SER A 209 28.32 -12.67 -6.74
CA SER A 209 28.96 -12.21 -5.50
C SER A 209 30.09 -13.12 -5.00
N GLU A 210 30.13 -14.38 -5.44
CA GLU A 210 31.17 -15.36 -5.05
C GLU A 210 32.40 -15.39 -5.97
N GLY A 211 32.33 -14.76 -7.16
CA GLY A 211 33.39 -14.74 -8.18
C GLY A 211 34.05 -13.38 -8.32
#